data_AF-A0A7K8JFU7-F1
#
_entry.id   AF-A0A7K8JFU7-F1
#
_cell.length_a   1.000
_cell.length_b   1.000
_cell.length_c   1.000
_cell.angle_alpha   90.00
_cell.angle_beta   90.00
_cell.angle_gamma   90.00
#
_symmetry.space_group_name_H-M   'P 1'
#
loop_
_entity.id
_entity.type
_entity.pdbx_description
1 polymer ?
#
loop_
_entity_poly.entity_id
_entity_poly.type
_entity_poly.pdbx_seq_one_letter_code
_entity_poly.pdbx_strand_id
1 'polypeptide(L)'
;DQVLRVTARSEEEIALLGVLGEQEELQVDFWRHPVSPSHPADLRVPFPSLQAVKSFLDSHRFSYSIMIEDVQELLDEEKESMRRSKRIKRSARTFDFSSYHTLEEV
;
A
#
# COMPACT_ATOMS: atom_id res chain seq x y z
N ASP A 1 1.21 6.87 4.90
CA ASP A 1 0.01 6.31 4.19
C ASP A 1 -0.28 4.95 4.79
N GLN A 2 -1.49 4.43 4.69
CA GLN A 2 -1.86 3.12 5.24
C GLN A 2 -2.37 2.21 4.12
N VAL A 3 -2.05 0.91 4.18
CA VAL A 3 -2.64 -0.09 3.26
C VAL A 3 -3.69 -0.91 3.98
N LEU A 4 -4.92 -0.82 3.48
CA LEU A 4 -6.10 -1.52 3.97
C LEU A 4 -6.42 -2.66 3.02
N ARG A 5 -6.50 -3.88 3.55
CA ARG A 5 -7.05 -5.03 2.85
C ARG A 5 -8.53 -5.13 3.15
N VAL A 6 -9.36 -5.00 2.13
CA VAL A 6 -10.83 -5.08 2.23
C VAL A 6 -11.28 -6.30 1.46
N THR A 7 -12.20 -7.08 2.02
CA THR A 7 -12.81 -8.22 1.30
C THR A 7 -14.26 -7.89 0.97
N ALA A 8 -14.55 -7.70 -0.31
CA ALA A 8 -15.91 -7.52 -0.78
C ALA A 8 -16.64 -8.88 -0.78
N ARG A 9 -17.88 -8.93 -0.30
CA ARG A 9 -18.74 -10.13 -0.22
C ARG A 9 -19.78 -10.19 -1.33
N SER A 10 -20.08 -9.05 -1.96
CA SER A 10 -21.06 -8.94 -3.05
C SER A 10 -20.53 -8.05 -4.17
N GLU A 11 -21.17 -8.10 -5.34
CA GLU A 11 -20.87 -7.20 -6.46
C GLU A 11 -21.21 -5.74 -6.13
N GLU A 12 -22.22 -5.51 -5.28
CA GLU A 12 -22.58 -4.17 -4.78
C GLU A 12 -21.43 -3.57 -3.96
N GLU A 13 -20.81 -4.38 -3.10
CA GLU A 13 -19.64 -4.00 -2.32
C GLU A 13 -18.44 -3.66 -3.22
N ILE A 14 -18.27 -4.36 -4.35
CA ILE A 14 -17.24 -4.05 -5.35
C ILE A 14 -17.52 -2.70 -6.04
N ALA A 15 -18.77 -2.45 -6.42
CA ALA A 15 -19.18 -1.19 -7.03
C ALA A 15 -18.94 0.00 -6.07
N LEU A 16 -19.26 -0.16 -4.78
CA LEU A 16 -18.99 0.85 -3.75
C LEU A 16 -17.50 1.17 -3.60
N LEU A 17 -16.63 0.14 -3.65
CA LEU A 17 -15.18 0.36 -3.66
C LEU A 17 -14.74 1.09 -4.93
N GLY A 18 -15.33 0.77 -6.09
CA GLY A 18 -15.11 1.51 -7.33
C GLY A 18 -15.40 3.01 -7.16
N VAL A 19 -16.59 3.35 -6.66
CA VAL A 19 -17.00 4.74 -6.40
C VAL A 19 -16.04 5.44 -5.42
N LEU A 20 -15.58 4.73 -4.38
CA LEU A 20 -14.63 5.28 -3.41
C LEU A 20 -13.30 5.69 -4.06
N GLY A 21 -12.79 4.90 -5.01
CA GLY A 21 -11.54 5.26 -5.71
C GLY A 21 -11.72 6.25 -6.85
N GLU A 22 -12.93 6.43 -7.37
CA GLU A 22 -13.24 7.52 -8.31
C GLU A 22 -13.26 8.90 -7.61
N GLN A 23 -13.34 8.95 -6.28
CA GLN A 23 -13.23 10.19 -5.53
C GLN A 23 -11.78 10.68 -5.51
N GLU A 24 -11.44 11.56 -6.46
CA GLU A 24 -10.14 12.23 -6.54
C GLU A 24 -9.79 12.97 -5.23
N GLU A 25 -10.79 13.41 -4.47
CA GLU A 25 -10.64 14.07 -3.17
C GLU A 25 -9.95 13.19 -2.13
N LEU A 26 -10.18 11.88 -2.19
CA LEU A 26 -9.62 10.93 -1.24
C LEU A 26 -8.24 10.42 -1.67
N GLN A 27 -7.88 10.57 -2.94
CA GLN A 27 -6.61 10.10 -3.52
C GLN A 27 -6.28 8.65 -3.13
N VAL A 28 -7.28 7.76 -3.18
CA VAL A 28 -7.12 6.34 -2.83
C VAL A 28 -6.53 5.59 -4.02
N ASP A 29 -5.43 4.89 -3.80
CA ASP A 29 -4.79 4.05 -4.81
C ASP A 29 -5.15 2.59 -4.59
N PHE A 30 -5.62 1.90 -5.63
CA PHE A 30 -5.81 0.45 -5.60
C PHE A 30 -4.51 -0.28 -5.95
N TRP A 31 -3.89 -0.90 -4.96
CA TRP A 31 -2.75 -1.81 -5.18
C TRP A 31 -3.21 -3.16 -5.71
N ARG A 32 -4.40 -3.58 -5.30
CA ARG A 32 -5.06 -4.79 -5.81
C ARG A 32 -6.53 -4.51 -6.00
N HIS A 33 -6.99 -4.59 -7.24
CA HIS A 33 -8.39 -4.36 -7.57
C HIS A 33 -9.28 -5.53 -7.14
N PRO A 34 -10.49 -5.26 -6.61
CA PRO A 34 -11.48 -6.30 -6.40
C PRO A 34 -11.98 -6.84 -7.76
N VAL A 35 -11.62 -8.07 -8.09
CA VAL A 35 -11.99 -8.70 -9.37
C VAL A 35 -13.30 -9.49 -9.25
N SER A 36 -13.58 -10.05 -8.08
CA SER A 36 -14.81 -10.79 -7.81
C SER A 36 -15.14 -10.76 -6.32
N PRO A 37 -16.39 -11.07 -5.93
CA PRO A 37 -16.75 -11.21 -4.54
C PRO A 37 -15.89 -12.32 -3.91
N SER A 38 -15.55 -12.14 -2.64
CA SER A 38 -14.59 -12.93 -1.84
C SER A 38 -13.10 -12.75 -2.20
N HIS A 39 -12.75 -11.92 -3.21
CA HIS A 39 -11.35 -11.57 -3.44
C HIS A 39 -10.94 -10.34 -2.61
N PRO A 40 -9.76 -10.39 -1.96
CA PRO A 40 -9.24 -9.24 -1.23
C PRO A 40 -8.80 -8.14 -2.20
N ALA A 41 -9.25 -6.92 -1.92
CA ALA A 41 -8.75 -5.69 -2.51
C ALA A 41 -7.77 -5.03 -1.54
N ASP A 42 -6.65 -4.55 -2.06
CA ASP A 42 -5.64 -3.85 -1.28
C ASP A 42 -5.68 -2.37 -1.71
N LEU A 43 -6.05 -1.49 -0.76
CA LEU A 43 -6.21 -0.05 -0.97
C LEU A 43 -5.14 0.70 -0.18
N ARG A 44 -4.34 1.51 -0.86
CA ARG A 44 -3.46 2.48 -0.23
C ARG A 44 -4.25 3.78 -0.03
N VAL A 45 -4.35 4.19 1.22
CA VAL A 45 -5.06 5.39 1.63
C VAL A 45 -4.09 6.40 2.25
N PRO A 46 -4.06 7.64 1.76
CA PRO A 46 -3.29 8.71 2.38
C PRO A 46 -3.78 9.01 3.80
N PHE A 47 -2.87 9.40 4.69
CA PHE A 47 -3.23 9.84 6.05
C PHE A 47 -4.38 10.87 6.14
N PRO A 48 -4.42 11.94 5.31
CA PRO A 48 -5.52 12.91 5.39
C PRO A 48 -6.89 12.29 5.09
N SER A 49 -6.94 11.32 4.17
CA SER A 49 -8.18 10.65 3.73
C SER A 49 -8.51 9.41 4.54
N LEU A 50 -7.59 8.94 5.39
CA LEU A 50 -7.69 7.71 6.15
C LEU A 50 -8.96 7.64 6.99
N GLN A 51 -9.29 8.73 7.68
CA GLN A 51 -10.45 8.76 8.56
C GLN A 51 -11.75 8.68 7.76
N ALA A 52 -11.85 9.41 6.64
CA ALA A 52 -13.00 9.36 5.75
C ALA A 52 -13.20 7.97 5.16
N VAL A 53 -12.12 7.32 4.70
CA VAL A 53 -12.18 5.95 4.15
C VAL A 53 -12.55 4.94 5.23
N LYS A 54 -11.95 5.01 6.43
CA LYS A 54 -12.32 4.11 7.54
C LYS A 54 -13.79 4.27 7.92
N SER A 55 -14.29 5.50 8.01
CA SER A 55 -15.71 5.77 8.28
C SER A 55 -16.62 5.23 7.17
N PHE A 56 -16.22 5.37 5.90
CA PHE A 56 -16.97 4.81 4.77
C PHE A 56 -17.01 3.28 4.80
N LEU A 57 -15.88 2.64 5.12
CA LEU A 57 -15.80 1.18 5.25
C LEU A 57 -16.67 0.68 6.41
N ASP A 58 -16.65 1.38 7.55
CA ASP A 58 -17.45 1.04 8.72
C ASP A 58 -18.96 1.23 8.48
N SER A 59 -19.36 2.32 7.82
CA SER A 59 -20.77 2.61 7.52
C SER A 59 -21.39 1.56 6.60
N HIS A 60 -20.61 1.03 5.66
CA HIS A 60 -21.03 -0.04 4.76
C HIS A 60 -20.72 -1.45 5.32
N ARG A 61 -20.23 -1.54 6.57
CA ARG A 61 -19.89 -2.80 7.26
C ARG A 61 -18.92 -3.70 6.49
N PHE A 62 -17.98 -3.09 5.79
CA PHE A 62 -16.88 -3.81 5.16
C PHE A 62 -15.98 -4.44 6.21
N SER A 63 -15.62 -5.69 6.00
CA SER A 63 -14.54 -6.33 6.75
C SER A 63 -13.21 -5.90 6.14
N TYR A 64 -12.47 -5.08 6.88
CA TYR A 64 -11.13 -4.64 6.50
C TYR A 64 -10.09 -5.03 7.54
N SER A 65 -8.85 -5.20 7.10
CA SER A 65 -7.69 -5.43 7.95
C SER A 65 -6.56 -4.51 7.52
N ILE A 66 -5.82 -4.01 8.49
CA ILE A 66 -4.68 -3.14 8.23
C ILE A 66 -3.51 -4.04 7.86
N MET A 67 -3.06 -3.97 6.61
CA MET A 67 -1.92 -4.76 6.15
C MET A 67 -0.61 -4.03 6.41
N ILE A 68 -0.61 -2.71 6.23
CA ILE A 68 0.54 -1.83 6.51
C ILE A 68 0.00 -0.64 7.28
N GLU A 69 0.43 -0.48 8.54
CA GLU A 69 0.04 0.65 9.40
C GLU A 69 0.66 1.97 8.93
N ASP A 70 1.95 1.96 8.59
CA ASP A 70 2.62 3.12 8.02
C ASP A 70 3.58 2.72 6.88
N VAL A 71 3.20 3.10 5.66
CA VAL A 71 4.04 2.91 4.47
C VAL A 71 5.30 3.77 4.53
N GLN A 72 5.27 4.92 5.20
CA GLN A 72 6.45 5.78 5.33
C GLN A 72 7.50 5.12 6.21
N GLU A 73 7.10 4.50 7.32
CA GLU A 73 8.02 3.79 8.22
C GLU A 73 8.79 2.69 7.48
N LEU A 74 8.09 1.85 6.71
CA LEU A 74 8.72 0.82 5.89
C LEU A 74 9.68 1.41 4.83
N LEU A 75 9.31 2.54 4.20
CA LEU A 75 10.18 3.21 3.23
C LEU A 75 11.42 3.81 3.88
N ASP A 76 11.32 4.30 5.12
CA ASP A 76 12.45 4.82 5.87
C ASP A 76 13.39 3.67 6.28
N GLU A 77 12.86 2.54 6.77
CA GLU A 77 13.68 1.34 7.04
C GLU A 77 14.41 0.84 5.78
N GLU A 78 13.72 0.76 4.65
CA GLU A 78 14.32 0.36 3.37
C GLU A 78 15.39 1.36 2.90
N LYS A 79 15.17 2.67 3.05
CA LYS A 79 16.19 3.68 2.72
C LYS A 79 17.40 3.59 3.63
N GLU A 80 17.20 3.32 4.92
CA GLU A 80 18.30 3.12 5.86
C GLU A 80 19.11 1.86 5.53
N SER A 81 18.43 0.76 5.19
CA SER A 81 19.08 -0.48 4.76
C SER A 81 19.91 -0.24 3.50
N MET A 82 19.36 0.44 2.48
CA MET A 82 20.08 0.84 1.28
C MET A 82 21.31 1.70 1.57
N ARG A 83 21.19 2.70 2.45
CA ARG A 83 22.32 3.58 2.85
C ARG A 83 23.43 2.78 3.53
N ARG A 84 23.07 1.83 4.40
CA ARG A 84 24.00 0.92 5.06
C ARG A 84 24.71 0.02 4.04
N SER A 85 23.96 -0.58 3.12
CA SER A 85 24.49 -1.41 2.04
C SER A 85 25.41 -0.62 1.11
N LYS A 86 25.07 0.61 0.71
CA LYS A 86 25.93 1.49 -0.11
C LYS A 86 27.28 1.78 0.57
N ARG A 87 27.27 1.96 1.90
CA ARG A 87 28.50 2.19 2.68
C ARG A 87 29.39 0.96 2.75
N ILE A 88 28.81 -0.24 2.76
CA ILE A 88 29.53 -1.52 2.73
C ILE A 88 30.06 -1.84 1.32
N LYS A 89 29.27 -1.55 0.27
CA LYS A 89 29.63 -1.76 -1.15
C LYS A 89 30.86 -0.98 -1.58
N ARG A 90 31.12 0.23 -1.04
CA ARG A 90 32.36 0.99 -1.32
C ARG A 90 33.64 0.22 -0.93
N SER A 91 33.53 -0.80 -0.08
CA SER A 91 34.64 -1.62 0.42
C SER A 91 34.71 -3.02 -0.22
N ALA A 92 33.69 -3.45 -0.97
CA ALA A 92 33.57 -4.80 -1.52
C ALA A 92 33.52 -4.79 -3.06
N ARG A 93 34.29 -5.66 -3.70
CA ARG A 93 34.53 -5.70 -5.16
C ARG A 93 33.52 -6.56 -5.93
N THR A 94 32.42 -6.96 -5.28
CA THR A 94 31.39 -7.89 -5.77
C THR A 94 29.99 -7.27 -5.65
N PHE A 95 29.19 -7.41 -6.71
CA PHE A 95 27.82 -6.91 -6.76
C PHE A 95 26.90 -7.76 -5.86
N ASP A 96 26.19 -7.10 -4.96
CA ASP A 96 25.27 -7.76 -4.03
C ASP A 96 23.85 -7.76 -4.60
N PHE A 97 23.35 -8.93 -4.99
CA PHE A 97 21.99 -9.09 -5.52
C PHE A 97 20.91 -9.14 -4.43
N SER A 98 21.29 -9.19 -3.15
CA SER A 98 20.34 -9.24 -2.03
C SER A 98 19.86 -7.86 -1.56
N SER A 99 20.43 -6.79 -2.10
CA SER A 99 20.06 -5.41 -1.80
C SER A 99 19.47 -4.71 -3.02
N TYR A 100 18.50 -3.82 -2.82
CA TYR A 100 18.04 -2.91 -3.88
C TYR A 100 19.15 -1.90 -4.27
N HIS A 101 19.19 -1.53 -5.54
CA HIS A 101 20.18 -0.62 -6.14
C HIS A 101 19.48 0.56 -6.81
N THR A 102 20.16 1.70 -6.90
CA THR A 102 19.63 2.85 -7.67
C THR A 102 19.70 2.59 -9.17
N LEU A 103 18.89 3.30 -9.98
CA LEU A 103 18.85 3.11 -11.44
C LEU A 103 20.22 3.32 -12.12
N GLU A 104 21.08 4.18 -11.57
CA GLU A 104 22.46 4.39 -12.06
C GLU A 104 23.42 3.21 -11.74
N GLU A 105 23.03 2.30 -10.83
CA GLU A 105 23.85 1.15 -10.41
C GLU A 105 23.50 -0.16 -11.15
N VAL A 106 22.43 -0.20 -11.95
CA VAL A 106 21.95 -1.38 -12.70
C VAL A 106 22.18 -1.29 -14.21
#